data_AF-A0A0S3U5A1-F1
#
_entry.id   AF-A0A0S3U5A1-F1
#
_cell.length_a   1.000
_cell.length_b   1.000
_cell.length_c   1.000
_cell.angle_alpha   90.00
_cell.angle_beta   90.00
_cell.angle_gamma   90.00
#
_symmetry.space_group_name_H-M   'P 1'
#
loop_
_entity.id
_entity.type
_entity.pdbx_description
1 polymer ?
#
loop_
_entity_poly.entity_id
_entity_poly.type
_entity_poly.pdbx_seq_one_letter_code
_entity_poly.pdbx_strand_id
1 'polypeptide(L)'
;MLRILGLSLLYFTIVFGAGFLLGPIRVLLLEPQLGTRTSELLEMPIMLFVIWIAAGWIAQRFAQAMQPIEQLCIGILAVTGVLFADLAVGVFLRSMTVTEVFFRRDLVSGTAYYSLLVLCALMIWLQARQRKQQTS
;
A
#
# COMPACT_ATOMS: atom_id res chain seq x y z
N MET A 1 7.46 -3.46 -21.14
CA MET A 1 8.26 -3.39 -19.89
C MET A 1 8.32 -2.00 -19.27
N LEU A 2 8.82 -0.95 -19.95
CA LEU A 2 8.90 0.41 -19.38
C LEU A 2 7.57 0.94 -18.82
N ARG A 3 6.46 0.64 -19.51
CA ARG A 3 5.11 1.05 -19.10
C ARG A 3 4.65 0.40 -17.79
N ILE A 4 5.00 -0.88 -17.57
CA ILE A 4 4.72 -1.60 -16.32
C ILE A 4 5.53 -0.97 -15.19
N LEU A 5 6.83 -0.74 -15.41
CA LEU A 5 7.72 -0.13 -14.43
C LEU A 5 7.26 1.27 -14.01
N GLY A 6 6.88 2.11 -14.98
CA GLY A 6 6.37 3.45 -14.72
C GLY A 6 5.05 3.46 -13.93
N LEU A 7 4.13 2.54 -14.24
CA LEU A 7 2.88 2.39 -13.50
C LEU A 7 3.10 1.84 -12.09
N SER A 8 4.01 0.86 -11.93
CA SER A 8 4.42 0.36 -10.63
C SER A 8 5.02 1.45 -9.78
N LEU A 9 5.91 2.27 -10.36
CA LEU A 9 6.53 3.39 -9.66
C LEU A 9 5.49 4.43 -9.26
N LEU A 10 4.57 4.78 -10.15
CA LEU A 10 3.47 5.71 -9.85
C LEU A 10 2.58 5.19 -8.72
N TYR A 11 2.19 3.91 -8.80
CA TYR A 11 1.37 3.27 -7.76
C TYR A 11 2.09 3.23 -6.42
N PHE A 12 3.36 2.83 -6.44
CA PHE A 12 4.27 2.86 -5.30
C PHE A 12 4.33 4.25 -4.68
N THR A 13 4.59 5.30 -5.46
CA THR A 13 4.73 6.67 -4.96
C THR A 13 3.47 7.17 -4.29
N ILE A 14 2.29 6.84 -4.82
CA ILE A 14 1.01 7.23 -4.21
C ILE A 14 0.80 6.50 -2.88
N VAL A 15 0.95 5.17 -2.86
CA VAL A 15 0.70 4.36 -1.66
C VAL A 15 1.74 4.62 -0.58
N PHE A 16 3.02 4.66 -0.95
CA PHE A 16 4.12 4.97 -0.04
C PHE A 16 4.03 6.41 0.46
N GLY A 17 3.78 7.38 -0.43
CA GLY A 17 3.64 8.79 -0.05
C GLY A 17 2.49 9.02 0.94
N ALA A 18 1.34 8.37 0.70
CA ALA A 18 0.22 8.43 1.64
C ALA A 18 0.57 7.81 2.99
N GLY A 19 1.14 6.60 3.02
CA GLY A 19 1.56 5.95 4.26
C GLY A 19 2.64 6.74 5.01
N PHE A 20 3.60 7.32 4.28
CA PHE A 20 4.66 8.15 4.84
C PHE A 20 4.12 9.44 5.48
N LEU A 21 3.09 10.05 4.90
CA LEU A 21 2.43 11.24 5.49
C LEU A 21 1.51 10.86 6.66
N LEU A 22 0.80 9.73 6.54
CA LEU A 22 -0.09 9.24 7.59
C LEU A 22 0.66 8.88 8.86
N GLY A 23 1.89 8.35 8.76
CA GLY A 23 2.70 7.98 9.92
C GLY A 23 2.92 9.13 10.93
N PRO A 24 3.51 10.28 10.53
CA PRO A 24 3.66 11.45 11.39
C PRO A 24 2.33 12.02 11.85
N ILE A 25 1.32 12.10 10.97
CA ILE A 25 -0.02 12.58 11.33
C ILE A 25 -0.61 11.71 12.46
N ARG A 26 -0.41 10.39 12.38
CA ARG A 26 -0.86 9.45 13.40
C ARG A 26 -0.18 9.72 14.74
N VAL A 27 1.15 9.82 14.75
CA VAL A 27 1.92 10.01 15.99
C VAL A 27 1.68 11.39 16.62
N LEU A 28 1.60 12.45 15.80
CA LEU A 28 1.50 13.82 16.28
C LEU A 28 0.05 14.23 16.64
N LEU A 29 -0.96 13.76 15.88
CA LEU A 29 -2.35 14.18 16.08
C LEU A 29 -3.23 13.08 16.69
N LEU A 30 -3.11 11.83 16.23
CA LEU A 30 -4.04 10.76 16.61
C LEU A 30 -3.65 10.08 17.93
N GLU A 31 -2.35 9.79 18.15
CA GLU A 31 -1.87 9.20 19.40
C GLU A 31 -2.22 9.99 20.66
N PRO A 32 -2.07 11.33 20.71
CA PRO A 32 -2.45 12.09 21.90
C PRO A 32 -3.97 12.15 22.14
N GLN A 33 -4.82 11.87 21.14
CA GLN A 33 -6.29 11.97 21.29
C GLN A 33 -6.99 10.61 21.45
N LEU A 34 -6.51 9.56 20.78
CA LEU A 34 -7.20 8.27 20.68
C LEU A 34 -6.40 7.11 21.27
N GLY A 35 -5.16 7.36 21.71
CA GLY A 35 -4.22 6.33 22.17
C GLY A 35 -3.58 5.56 21.02
N THR A 36 -2.47 4.88 21.32
CA THR A 36 -1.60 4.18 20.35
C THR A 36 -2.35 3.13 19.53
N ARG A 37 -3.14 2.25 20.17
CA ARG A 37 -3.82 1.14 19.49
C ARG A 37 -4.95 1.58 18.55
N THR A 38 -5.76 2.56 18.95
CA THR A 38 -6.88 3.05 18.13
C THR A 38 -6.38 3.81 16.91
N SER A 39 -5.29 4.57 17.09
CA SER A 39 -4.65 5.34 16.01
C SER A 39 -4.04 4.43 14.95
N GLU A 40 -3.43 3.31 15.36
CA GLU A 40 -2.96 2.27 14.44
C GLU A 40 -4.08 1.62 13.65
N LEU A 41 -5.19 1.28 14.32
CA LEU A 41 -6.33 0.66 13.67
C LEU A 41 -7.03 1.60 12.68
N LEU A 42 -7.00 2.92 12.89
CA LEU A 42 -7.54 3.90 11.95
C LEU A 42 -6.66 4.13 10.73
N GLU A 43 -5.35 3.95 10.85
CA GLU A 43 -4.42 4.08 9.73
C GLU A 43 -4.71 3.03 8.64
N MET A 44 -5.09 1.81 9.06
CA MET A 44 -5.37 0.69 8.17
C MET A 44 -6.55 0.91 7.19
N PRO A 45 -7.76 1.29 7.62
CA PRO A 45 -8.88 1.57 6.72
C PRO A 45 -8.60 2.79 5.84
N ILE A 46 -7.87 3.80 6.34
CA ILE A 46 -7.46 4.94 5.52
C ILE A 46 -6.51 4.48 4.41
N MET A 47 -5.50 3.67 4.74
CA MET A 47 -4.59 3.09 3.76
C MET A 47 -5.32 2.21 2.75
N LEU A 48 -6.31 1.41 3.19
CA LEU A 48 -7.14 0.62 2.29
C LEU A 48 -7.91 1.51 1.30
N PHE A 49 -8.45 2.63 1.77
CA PHE A 49 -9.16 3.59 0.94
C PHE A 49 -8.25 4.23 -0.10
N VAL A 50 -7.03 4.62 0.30
CA VAL A 50 -6.00 5.13 -0.62
C VAL A 50 -5.63 4.09 -1.68
N ILE A 51 -5.36 2.86 -1.25
CA ILE A 51 -5.06 1.72 -2.15
C ILE A 51 -6.21 1.51 -3.13
N TRP A 52 -7.45 1.56 -2.67
CA TRP A 52 -8.63 1.37 -3.51
C TRP A 52 -8.75 2.47 -4.57
N ILE A 53 -8.63 3.74 -4.19
CA ILE A 53 -8.70 4.86 -5.14
C ILE A 53 -7.54 4.79 -6.14
N ALA A 54 -6.31 4.61 -5.65
CA ALA A 54 -5.11 4.57 -6.48
C ALA A 54 -5.16 3.41 -7.48
N ALA A 55 -5.52 2.22 -7.02
CA ALA A 55 -5.66 1.04 -7.87
C ALA A 55 -6.78 1.21 -8.91
N GLY A 56 -7.91 1.81 -8.52
CA GLY A 56 -9.03 2.06 -9.43
C GLY A 56 -8.69 3.06 -10.51
N TRP A 57 -8.02 4.14 -10.13
CA TRP A 57 -7.57 5.18 -11.06
C TRP A 57 -6.54 4.62 -12.07
N ILE A 58 -5.56 3.85 -11.59
CA ILE A 58 -4.54 3.23 -12.46
C ILE A 58 -5.16 2.16 -13.37
N ALA A 59 -6.02 1.30 -12.81
CA ALA A 59 -6.69 0.24 -13.56
C ALA A 59 -7.56 0.82 -14.69
N GLN A 60 -8.32 1.88 -14.40
CA GLN A 60 -9.16 2.54 -15.39
C GLN A 60 -8.34 3.28 -16.45
N ARG A 61 -7.36 4.10 -16.03
CA ARG A 61 -6.70 5.04 -16.92
C ARG A 61 -5.65 4.38 -17.81
N PHE A 62 -5.01 3.33 -17.31
CA PHE A 62 -3.83 2.74 -17.95
C PHE A 62 -3.93 1.24 -18.17
N ALA A 63 -4.66 0.50 -17.32
CA ALA A 63 -4.65 -0.96 -17.34
C ALA A 63 -5.85 -1.61 -18.04
N GLN A 64 -6.82 -0.83 -18.56
CA GLN A 64 -7.98 -1.36 -19.29
C GLN A 64 -7.59 -2.23 -20.50
N ALA A 65 -6.55 -1.81 -21.23
CA ALA A 65 -6.04 -2.51 -22.41
C ALA A 65 -4.95 -3.56 -22.08
N MET A 66 -4.55 -3.68 -20.81
CA MET A 66 -3.47 -4.58 -20.37
C MET A 66 -3.99 -5.97 -20.03
N GLN A 67 -3.10 -6.96 -20.10
CA GLN A 67 -3.44 -8.32 -19.69
C GLN A 67 -3.57 -8.43 -18.16
N PRO A 68 -4.38 -9.37 -17.64
CA PRO A 68 -4.54 -9.55 -16.19
C PRO A 68 -3.23 -9.85 -15.47
N ILE A 69 -2.29 -10.55 -16.14
CA ILE A 69 -0.97 -10.86 -15.59
C ILE A 69 -0.11 -9.59 -15.44
N GLU A 70 -0.20 -8.65 -16.39
CA GLU A 70 0.55 -7.39 -16.34
C GLU A 70 0.07 -6.50 -15.20
N GLN A 71 -1.25 -6.45 -14.98
CA GLN A 71 -1.87 -5.77 -13.85
C GLN A 71 -1.37 -6.30 -12.51
N LEU A 72 -1.24 -7.62 -12.40
CA LEU A 72 -0.70 -8.28 -11.21
C LEU A 72 0.77 -7.92 -11.01
N CYS A 73 1.58 -7.95 -12.07
CA CYS A 73 2.99 -7.53 -12.02
C CYS A 73 3.12 -6.07 -11.56
N ILE A 74 2.23 -5.18 -12.00
CA ILE A 74 2.25 -3.78 -11.57
C ILE A 74 2.09 -3.67 -10.05
N GLY A 75 1.07 -4.35 -9.51
CA GLY A 75 0.78 -4.36 -8.08
C GLY A 75 1.88 -5.00 -7.25
N ILE A 76 2.42 -6.14 -7.68
CA ILE A 76 3.52 -6.85 -6.99
C ILE A 76 4.77 -5.96 -6.93
N LEU A 77 5.20 -5.39 -8.06
CA LEU A 77 6.38 -4.52 -8.10
C LEU A 77 6.21 -3.28 -7.22
N ALA A 78 5.02 -2.69 -7.20
CA ALA A 78 4.73 -1.56 -6.33
C ALA A 78 4.83 -1.95 -4.85
N VAL A 79 4.22 -3.08 -4.46
CA VAL A 79 4.30 -3.60 -3.08
C VAL A 79 5.73 -3.92 -2.67
N THR A 80 6.53 -4.51 -3.57
CA THR A 80 7.96 -4.72 -3.33
C THR A 80 8.67 -3.40 -3.08
N GLY A 81 8.39 -2.37 -3.89
CA GLY A 81 8.91 -1.02 -3.69
C GLY A 81 8.51 -0.43 -2.34
N VAL A 82 7.23 -0.57 -1.94
CA VAL A 82 6.72 -0.10 -0.64
C VAL A 82 7.48 -0.78 0.50
N LEU A 83 7.66 -2.11 0.43
CA LEU A 83 8.41 -2.87 1.44
C LEU A 83 9.87 -2.39 1.56
N PHE A 84 10.57 -2.23 0.44
CA PHE A 84 11.94 -1.74 0.44
C PHE A 84 12.04 -0.33 1.02
N ALA A 85 11.11 0.55 0.67
CA ALA A 85 11.09 1.92 1.17
C ALA A 85 10.71 1.98 2.66
N ASP A 86 9.77 1.15 3.12
CA ASP A 86 9.38 1.03 4.54
C ASP A 86 10.57 0.56 5.38
N LEU A 87 11.31 -0.45 4.91
CA LEU A 87 12.54 -0.92 5.55
C LEU A 87 13.63 0.16 5.55
N ALA A 88 13.84 0.85 4.43
CA ALA A 88 14.81 1.93 4.35
C ALA A 88 14.47 3.06 5.33
N VAL A 89 13.21 3.50 5.40
CA VAL A 89 12.77 4.52 6.36
C VAL A 89 12.90 4.01 7.80
N GLY A 90 12.55 2.75 8.09
CA GLY A 90 12.71 2.16 9.42
C GLY A 90 14.16 2.17 9.90
N VAL A 91 15.09 1.80 9.02
CA VAL A 91 16.53 1.75 9.35
C VAL A 91 17.14 3.16 9.41
N PHE A 92 16.91 4.00 8.41
CA PHE A 92 17.55 5.32 8.33
C PHE A 92 16.91 6.37 9.23
N LEU A 93 15.58 6.41 9.30
CA LEU A 93 14.84 7.47 9.97
C LEU A 93 14.49 7.13 11.42
N ARG A 94 14.24 5.84 11.72
CA ARG A 94 13.89 5.37 13.07
C ARG A 94 15.05 4.70 13.80
N SER A 95 16.21 4.57 13.16
CA SER A 95 17.40 3.86 13.69
C SER A 95 17.07 2.46 14.22
N MET A 96 16.03 1.83 13.66
CA MET A 96 15.57 0.51 14.07
C MET A 96 16.34 -0.57 13.33
N THR A 97 16.65 -1.65 14.03
CA THR A 97 17.28 -2.82 13.40
C THR A 97 16.27 -3.55 12.53
N VAL A 98 16.69 -4.17 11.42
CA VAL A 98 15.79 -4.92 10.51
C VAL A 98 14.98 -5.98 11.27
N THR A 99 15.62 -6.61 12.25
CA THR A 99 15.00 -7.55 13.19
C THR A 99 13.96 -6.89 14.08
N GLU A 100 14.15 -5.66 14.56
CA GLU A 100 13.15 -4.94 15.37
C GLU A 100 11.94 -4.51 14.54
N VAL A 101 12.13 -4.13 13.28
CA VAL A 101 11.02 -3.82 12.35
C VAL A 101 10.11 -5.05 12.14
N PHE A 102 10.69 -6.25 12.17
CA PHE A 102 9.94 -7.51 12.06
C PHE A 102 9.44 -8.07 13.41
N PHE A 103 10.23 -7.99 14.48
CA PHE A 103 9.91 -8.59 15.80
C PHE A 103 9.03 -7.71 16.68
N ARG A 104 9.08 -6.38 16.52
CA ARG A 104 8.32 -5.44 17.37
C ARG A 104 6.93 -5.13 16.82
N ARG A 105 6.60 -5.65 15.63
CA ARG A 105 5.29 -5.47 15.00
C ARG A 105 4.30 -6.39 15.71
N ASP A 106 3.49 -5.83 16.61
CA ASP A 106 2.42 -6.53 17.33
C ASP A 106 1.65 -7.46 16.37
N LEU A 107 1.32 -8.68 16.82
CA LEU A 107 0.72 -9.74 15.99
C LEU A 107 -0.52 -9.27 15.20
N VAL A 108 -1.28 -8.36 15.78
CA VAL A 108 -2.49 -7.75 15.19
C VAL A 108 -2.13 -6.70 14.12
N SER A 109 -1.13 -5.86 14.38
CA SER A 109 -0.71 -4.79 13.48
C SER A 109 0.07 -5.34 12.28
N GLY A 110 0.87 -6.39 12.50
CA GLY A 110 1.58 -7.11 11.46
C GLY A 110 0.63 -7.84 10.50
N THR A 111 -0.33 -8.60 11.01
CA THR A 111 -1.29 -9.34 10.16
C THR A 111 -2.12 -8.41 9.29
N ALA A 112 -2.62 -7.31 9.87
CA ALA A 112 -3.38 -6.33 9.10
C ALA A 112 -2.52 -5.59 8.05
N TYR A 113 -1.26 -5.28 8.34
CA TYR A 113 -0.34 -4.71 7.36
C TYR A 113 -0.07 -5.66 6.19
N TYR A 114 0.25 -6.93 6.45
CA TYR A 114 0.46 -7.90 5.38
C TYR A 114 -0.83 -8.14 4.58
N SER A 115 -1.99 -8.09 5.24
CA SER A 115 -3.29 -8.17 4.57
C SER A 115 -3.49 -6.99 3.62
N LEU A 116 -3.14 -5.77 4.04
CA LEU A 116 -3.17 -4.58 3.19
C LEU A 116 -2.21 -4.68 2.01
N LEU A 117 -1.00 -5.24 2.18
CA LEU A 117 -0.06 -5.45 1.08
C LEU A 117 -0.58 -6.47 0.06
N VAL A 118 -1.15 -7.58 0.53
CA VAL A 118 -1.78 -8.57 -0.35
C VAL A 118 -2.94 -7.94 -1.10
N LEU A 119 -3.81 -7.19 -0.41
CA LEU A 119 -4.90 -6.45 -1.05
C LEU A 119 -4.35 -5.44 -2.06
N CYS A 120 -3.30 -4.69 -1.73
CA CYS A 120 -2.66 -3.71 -2.60
C CYS A 120 -2.12 -4.33 -3.89
N ALA A 121 -1.50 -5.51 -3.79
CA ALA A 121 -1.01 -6.25 -4.95
C ALA A 121 -2.16 -6.75 -5.84
N LEU A 122 -3.26 -7.21 -5.24
CA LEU A 122 -4.41 -7.77 -5.96
C LEU A 122 -5.41 -6.71 -6.44
N MET A 123 -5.39 -5.50 -5.88
CA MET A 123 -6.45 -4.50 -6.05
C MET A 123 -6.63 -4.06 -7.50
N ILE A 124 -5.53 -3.85 -8.22
CA ILE A 124 -5.54 -3.43 -9.63
C ILE A 124 -6.22 -4.50 -10.48
N TRP A 125 -5.86 -5.77 -10.24
CA TRP A 125 -6.44 -6.92 -10.94
C TRP A 125 -7.92 -7.12 -10.59
N LEU A 126 -8.29 -7.04 -9.31
CA LEU A 126 -9.68 -7.16 -8.85
C LEU A 126 -10.57 -6.08 -9.47
N GLN A 127 -10.15 -4.82 -9.43
CA GLN A 127 -10.94 -3.71 -9.98
C GLN A 127 -11.04 -3.75 -11.51
N ALA A 128 -9.98 -4.16 -12.20
CA ALA A 128 -10.03 -4.33 -13.64
C ALA A 128 -10.99 -5.47 -14.05
N ARG A 129 -11.05 -6.56 -13.26
CA ARG A 129 -12.00 -7.66 -13.48
C ARG A 129 -13.45 -7.27 -13.22
N GLN A 130 -13.74 -6.65 -12.07
CA GLN A 130 -15.09 -6.25 -11.69
C GLN A 130 -15.73 -5.31 -12.73
N ARG A 131 -14.94 -4.42 -13.33
CA ARG A 131 -15.43 -3.48 -14.34
C ARG A 131 -15.67 -4.13 -15.71
N LYS A 132 -14.87 -5.11 -16.14
CA LYS A 132 -15.15 -5.88 -17.36
C LYS A 132 -16.50 -6.60 -17.30
N GLN A 133 -16.92 -7.05 -16.11
CA GLN A 133 -18.20 -7.73 -15.91
C GLN A 133 -19.40 -6.78 -15.88
N GLN A 134 -19.21 -5.48 -15.62
CA GLN A 134 -20.31 -4.49 -15.62
C GLN A 134 -20.63 -3.93 -17.01
N THR A 135 -19.72 -4.07 -17.98
CA THR A 135 -19.89 -3.62 -19.37
C THR A 135 -20.32 -4.72 -20.34
N SER A 136 -20.62 -5.93 -19.85
CA SER A 136 -21.08 -7.07 -20.65
C SER A 136 -22.53 -7.41 -20.35
#